data_AF-A0A7Z8QAY8-F1
#
_entry.id   AF-A0A7Z8QAY8-F1
#
_cell.length_a   1.000
_cell.length_b   1.000
_cell.length_c   1.000
_cell.angle_alpha   90.00
_cell.angle_beta   90.00
_cell.angle_gamma   90.00
#
_symmetry.space_group_name_H-M   'P 1'
#
loop_
_entity.id
_entity.type
_entity.pdbx_description
1 polymer ?
#
loop_
_entity_poly.entity_id
_entity_poly.type
_entity_poly.pdbx_seq_one_letter_code
_entity_poly.pdbx_strand_id
1 'polypeptide(L)'
;MKTRDTELLDQAIENLEKNTGLIIEVVHYLHEHKDIDATGTLNTGVTTIPLAIELKTRVTNALIGQLVYQFEQATEQGLLIADYINPIMAERLKAMDIWFLDAVGNTYINTKPVFIFIKGNKAVEKPTARTQQRAFRPSGL
;
A
#
# COMPACT_ATOMS: atom_id res chain seq x y z
N MET A 1 -4.65 16.65 -1.89
CA MET A 1 -4.39 15.26 -2.32
C MET A 1 -4.96 15.01 -3.71
N LYS A 2 -4.33 14.18 -4.56
CA LYS A 2 -4.82 13.95 -5.93
C LYS A 2 -6.00 12.96 -5.91
N THR A 3 -6.95 13.10 -6.82
CA THR A 3 -8.14 12.21 -6.93
C THR A 3 -7.78 10.73 -6.94
N ARG A 4 -6.72 10.37 -7.68
CA ARG A 4 -6.21 8.99 -7.74
C ARG A 4 -5.77 8.45 -6.38
N ASP A 5 -5.15 9.28 -5.55
CA ASP A 5 -4.61 8.85 -4.26
C ASP A 5 -5.76 8.53 -3.29
N THR A 6 -6.85 9.30 -3.37
CA THR A 6 -8.10 9.02 -2.66
C THR A 6 -8.75 7.73 -3.15
N GLU A 7 -8.85 7.52 -4.47
CA GLU A 7 -9.39 6.28 -5.05
C GLU A 7 -8.60 5.03 -4.60
N LEU A 8 -7.27 5.13 -4.59
CA LEU A 8 -6.38 4.06 -4.12
C LEU A 8 -6.64 3.74 -2.63
N LEU A 9 -6.70 4.78 -1.80
CA LEU A 9 -6.94 4.65 -0.37
C LEU A 9 -8.28 3.98 -0.09
N ASP A 10 -9.35 4.49 -0.70
CA ASP A 10 -10.72 3.98 -0.52
C ASP A 10 -10.81 2.52 -0.95
N GLN A 11 -10.23 2.17 -2.11
CA GLN A 11 -10.24 0.80 -2.62
C GLN A 11 -9.48 -0.17 -1.71
N ALA A 12 -8.32 0.25 -1.16
CA ALA A 12 -7.54 -0.59 -0.25
C ALA A 12 -8.27 -0.81 1.08
N ILE A 13 -8.89 0.24 1.64
CA ILE A 13 -9.67 0.15 2.88
C ILE A 13 -10.91 -0.74 2.68
N GLU A 14 -11.63 -0.57 1.57
CA GLU A 14 -12.80 -1.39 1.26
C GLU A 14 -12.43 -2.88 1.15
N ASN A 15 -11.29 -3.20 0.55
CA ASN A 15 -10.82 -4.59 0.49
C ASN A 15 -10.39 -5.14 1.85
N LEU A 16 -9.76 -4.32 2.71
CA LEU A 16 -9.43 -4.72 4.07
C LEU A 16 -10.70 -5.08 4.83
N GLU A 17 -11.71 -4.21 4.79
CA GLU A 17 -12.99 -4.42 5.46
C GLU A 17 -13.69 -5.68 4.93
N LYS A 18 -13.81 -5.83 3.61
CA LYS A 18 -14.42 -7.02 2.99
C LYS A 18 -13.72 -8.33 3.38
N ASN A 19 -12.39 -8.32 3.46
CA ASN A 19 -11.62 -9.54 3.70
C ASN A 19 -11.46 -9.88 5.19
N THR A 20 -11.57 -8.90 6.10
CA THR A 20 -11.18 -9.06 7.51
C THR A 20 -12.19 -8.50 8.51
N GLY A 21 -13.10 -7.63 8.08
CA GLY A 21 -14.00 -6.86 8.95
C GLY A 21 -13.32 -5.71 9.70
N LEU A 22 -12.01 -5.46 9.49
CA LEU A 22 -11.31 -4.34 10.10
C LEU A 22 -11.56 -3.05 9.34
N ILE A 23 -11.69 -1.96 10.09
CA ILE A 23 -12.02 -0.64 9.56
C ILE A 23 -10.83 0.29 9.82
N ILE A 24 -10.45 1.04 8.78
CA ILE A 24 -9.54 2.17 8.89
C ILE A 24 -10.34 3.45 8.68
N GLU A 25 -10.29 4.34 9.67
CA GLU A 25 -10.90 5.67 9.59
C GLU A 25 -9.81 6.70 9.31
N VAL A 26 -9.89 7.38 8.16
CA VAL A 26 -8.93 8.41 7.77
C VAL A 26 -9.30 9.73 8.45
N VAL A 27 -8.36 10.31 9.20
CA VAL A 27 -8.61 11.50 10.02
C VAL A 27 -8.12 12.77 9.31
N HIS A 28 -6.91 12.75 8.75
CA HIS A 28 -6.35 13.91 8.05
C HIS A 28 -5.58 13.53 6.80
N TYR A 29 -5.81 14.28 5.73
CA TYR A 29 -4.98 14.31 4.54
C TYR A 29 -3.92 15.40 4.68
N LEU A 30 -2.66 15.05 4.53
CA LEU A 30 -1.54 15.97 4.71
C LEU A 30 -1.09 16.51 3.34
N HIS A 31 -0.72 17.79 3.26
CA HIS A 31 -0.31 18.46 2.01
C HIS A 31 1.18 18.81 2.03
N GLU A 32 1.84 18.56 0.89
CA GLU A 32 3.12 19.04 0.32
C GLU A 32 4.40 19.21 1.18
N HIS A 33 4.37 19.09 2.51
CA HIS A 33 5.56 19.32 3.35
C HIS A 33 5.69 18.36 4.54
N LYS A 34 5.00 17.22 4.53
CA LYS A 34 5.18 16.16 5.53
C LYS A 34 5.61 14.88 4.86
N ASP A 35 6.40 14.09 5.58
CA ASP A 35 6.95 12.81 5.13
C ASP A 35 5.92 11.69 4.95
N ILE A 36 4.64 11.97 5.25
CA ILE A 36 3.51 11.04 5.16
C ILE A 36 2.30 11.68 4.49
N ASP A 37 1.58 10.92 3.68
CA ASP A 37 0.44 11.39 2.87
C ASP A 37 -0.86 11.59 3.68
N ALA A 38 -1.12 10.72 4.67
CA ALA A 38 -2.32 10.78 5.48
C ALA A 38 -2.12 10.24 6.91
N THR A 39 -3.10 10.51 7.77
CA THR A 39 -3.20 9.89 9.10
C THR A 39 -4.58 9.30 9.28
N GLY A 40 -4.66 8.21 10.04
CA GLY A 40 -5.90 7.51 10.28
C GLY A 40 -5.84 6.68 11.56
N THR A 41 -6.85 5.84 11.77
CA THR A 41 -6.87 4.89 12.87
C THR A 41 -7.35 3.53 12.39
N LEU A 42 -6.69 2.46 12.82
CA LEU A 42 -7.14 1.08 12.65
C LEU A 42 -7.93 0.67 13.89
N ASN A 43 -9.18 0.26 13.72
CA ASN A 43 -9.98 -0.31 14.79
C ASN A 43 -9.89 -1.85 14.74
N THR A 44 -9.35 -2.44 15.80
CA THR A 44 -9.21 -3.90 15.97
C THR A 44 -10.36 -4.53 16.78
N GLY A 45 -11.38 -3.76 17.12
CA GLY A 45 -12.47 -4.12 18.05
C GLY A 45 -12.08 -4.00 19.53
N VAL A 46 -10.78 -4.12 19.86
CA VAL A 46 -10.27 -4.03 21.25
C VAL A 46 -9.42 -2.77 21.44
N THR A 47 -8.63 -2.40 20.43
CA THR A 47 -7.77 -1.22 20.46
C THR A 47 -7.89 -0.43 19.17
N THR A 48 -7.77 0.89 19.30
CA THR A 48 -7.62 1.83 18.19
C THR A 48 -6.16 2.20 18.04
N ILE A 49 -5.59 1.95 16.86
CA ILE A 49 -4.16 2.15 16.60
C ILE A 49 -4.03 3.36 15.67
N PRO A 50 -3.34 4.44 16.07
CA PRO A 50 -3.09 5.57 15.19
C PRO A 50 -2.11 5.19 14.08
N LEU A 51 -2.41 5.64 12.86
CA LEU A 51 -1.67 5.29 11.66
C LEU A 51 -1.05 6.51 10.99
N ALA A 52 0.20 6.35 10.55
CA ALA A 52 0.87 7.20 9.59
C ALA A 52 0.83 6.49 8.22
N ILE A 53 0.08 7.04 7.27
CA ILE A 53 -0.26 6.37 6.00
C ILE A 53 0.55 6.99 4.87
N GLU A 54 1.23 6.14 4.13
CA GLU A 54 2.00 6.52 2.93
C GLU A 54 1.43 5.82 1.69
N LEU A 55 1.20 6.59 0.62
CA LEU A 55 0.56 6.12 -0.61
C LEU A 55 1.60 5.99 -1.73
N LYS A 56 1.67 4.80 -2.37
CA LYS A 56 2.62 4.53 -3.46
C LYS A 56 1.99 3.75 -4.60
N THR A 57 2.16 4.23 -5.82
CA THR A 57 1.71 3.48 -7.01
C THR A 57 2.48 2.18 -7.22
N ARG A 58 3.75 2.13 -6.83
CA ARG A 58 4.60 0.93 -6.95
C ARG A 58 5.56 0.83 -5.78
N VAL A 59 5.74 -0.39 -5.29
CA VAL A 59 6.74 -0.71 -4.28
C VAL A 59 7.99 -1.26 -4.95
N THR A 60 9.12 -0.61 -4.70
CA THR A 60 10.44 -1.02 -5.21
C THR A 60 11.42 -1.19 -4.05
N ASN A 61 12.53 -1.90 -4.27
CA ASN A 61 13.55 -2.06 -3.23
C ASN A 61 14.14 -0.72 -2.76
N ALA A 62 14.32 0.25 -3.67
CA ALA A 62 14.86 1.56 -3.33
C ALA A 62 13.94 2.36 -2.38
N LEU A 63 12.63 2.14 -2.49
CA LEU A 63 11.62 2.78 -1.66
C LEU A 63 11.64 2.29 -0.20
N ILE A 64 11.98 1.02 0.03
CA ILE A 64 11.86 0.40 1.35
C ILE A 64 12.71 1.13 2.39
N GLY A 65 13.94 1.50 2.06
CA GLY A 65 14.81 2.23 2.99
C GLY A 65 14.26 3.59 3.39
N GLN A 66 13.62 4.30 2.44
CA GLN A 66 12.94 5.56 2.71
C GLN A 66 11.74 5.36 3.65
N LEU A 67 10.90 4.36 3.38
CA LEU A 67 9.72 4.06 4.21
C LEU A 67 10.08 3.75 5.66
N VAL A 68 11.12 2.95 5.87
CA VAL A 68 11.62 2.64 7.22
C VAL A 68 11.98 3.91 7.95
N TYR A 69 12.82 4.75 7.33
CA TYR A 69 13.23 6.01 7.95
C TYR A 69 12.03 6.90 8.28
N GLN A 70 11.07 7.05 7.35
CA GLN A 70 9.87 7.86 7.56
C GLN A 70 9.00 7.34 8.72
N PHE A 71 8.77 6.03 8.78
CA PHE A 71 7.95 5.42 9.82
C PHE A 71 8.65 5.39 11.18
N GLU A 72 9.97 5.32 11.24
CA GLU A 72 10.73 5.46 12.49
C GLU A 72 10.66 6.88 13.07
N GLN A 73 10.46 7.91 12.23
CA GLN A 73 10.26 9.28 12.71
C GLN A 73 8.80 9.55 13.14
N ALA A 74 7.85 8.72 12.71
CA ALA A 74 6.46 8.85 13.09
C ALA A 74 6.21 8.30 14.50
N THR A 75 5.35 8.97 15.26
CA THR A 75 4.88 8.47 16.56
C THR A 75 3.81 7.39 16.42
N GLU A 76 3.13 7.40 15.27
CA GLU A 76 2.07 6.49 14.87
C GLU A 76 2.62 5.27 14.15
N GLN A 77 1.80 4.23 14.04
CA GLN A 77 2.17 3.03 13.30
C GLN A 77 2.18 3.32 11.80
N GLY A 78 3.32 3.08 11.15
CA GLY A 78 3.46 3.21 9.71
C GLY A 78 2.61 2.19 8.94
N LEU A 79 1.89 2.65 7.92
CA LEU A 79 1.10 1.85 7.01
C LEU A 79 1.34 2.25 5.56
N LEU A 80 1.88 1.34 4.76
CA LEU A 80 2.03 1.52 3.32
C LEU A 80 0.77 1.09 2.59
N ILE A 81 0.22 1.95 1.73
CA ILE A 81 -0.88 1.59 0.84
C ILE A 81 -0.43 1.74 -0.61
N ALA A 82 -0.65 0.71 -1.44
CA ALA A 82 -0.18 0.71 -2.81
C ALA A 82 -1.17 0.13 -3.83
N ASP A 83 -1.00 0.46 -5.12
CA ASP A 83 -1.84 -0.11 -6.19
C ASP A 83 -1.74 -1.64 -6.21
N TYR A 84 -0.53 -2.17 -6.04
CA TYR A 84 -0.27 -3.60 -6.00
C TYR A 84 1.09 -3.89 -5.35
N ILE A 85 1.11 -4.88 -4.45
CA ILE A 85 2.32 -5.40 -3.82
C ILE A 85 2.53 -6.83 -4.30
N ASN A 86 3.55 -7.01 -5.14
CA ASN A 86 3.88 -8.35 -5.65
C ASN A 86 4.39 -9.27 -4.52
N PRO A 87 4.32 -10.60 -4.69
CA PRO A 87 4.70 -11.55 -3.63
C PRO A 87 6.11 -11.38 -3.08
N ILE A 88 7.09 -11.01 -3.92
CA ILE A 88 8.47 -10.81 -3.48
C ILE A 88 8.55 -9.58 -2.56
N MET A 89 7.85 -8.49 -2.89
CA MET A 89 7.79 -7.30 -2.03
C MET A 89 6.99 -7.56 -0.76
N ALA A 90 5.88 -8.29 -0.83
CA ALA A 90 5.07 -8.65 0.33
C ALA A 90 5.90 -9.38 1.40
N GLU A 91 6.68 -10.39 1.00
CA GLU A 91 7.56 -11.12 1.93
C GLU A 91 8.66 -10.23 2.52
N ARG A 92 9.22 -9.30 1.72
CA ARG A 92 10.24 -8.36 2.20
C ARG A 92 9.70 -7.36 3.20
N LEU A 93 8.56 -6.73 2.90
CA LEU A 93 7.89 -5.80 3.81
C LEU A 93 7.53 -6.49 5.12
N LYS A 94 6.95 -7.70 5.04
CA LYS A 94 6.65 -8.53 6.22
C LYS A 94 7.90 -8.88 7.03
N ALA A 95 9.01 -9.24 6.39
CA ALA A 95 10.27 -9.55 7.08
C ALA A 95 10.84 -8.34 7.85
N MET A 96 10.47 -7.13 7.44
CA MET A 96 10.84 -5.87 8.09
C MET A 96 9.73 -5.32 9.00
N ASP A 97 8.66 -6.08 9.20
CA ASP A 97 7.46 -5.71 9.95
C ASP A 97 6.78 -4.41 9.48
N ILE A 98 6.92 -4.08 8.18
CA ILE A 98 6.26 -2.92 7.58
C ILE A 98 4.83 -3.31 7.20
N TRP A 99 3.86 -2.71 7.87
CA TRP A 99 2.44 -2.97 7.58
C TRP A 99 2.07 -2.43 6.21
N PHE A 100 1.27 -3.19 5.48
CA PHE A 100 0.82 -2.78 4.17
C PHE A 100 -0.59 -3.23 3.82
N LEU A 101 -1.20 -2.48 2.91
CA LEU A 101 -2.39 -2.84 2.15
C LEU A 101 -2.12 -2.59 0.67
N ASP A 102 -2.77 -3.36 -0.19
CA ASP A 102 -2.88 -2.99 -1.60
C ASP A 102 -4.31 -2.97 -2.12
N ALA A 103 -4.50 -2.32 -3.26
CA ALA A 103 -5.80 -2.13 -3.89
C ALA A 103 -6.44 -3.44 -4.41
N VAL A 104 -5.72 -4.56 -4.38
CA VAL A 104 -6.25 -5.89 -4.73
C VAL A 104 -6.43 -6.78 -3.50
N GLY A 105 -6.22 -6.25 -2.29
CA GLY A 105 -6.49 -6.91 -1.01
C GLY A 105 -5.35 -7.78 -0.48
N ASN A 106 -4.13 -7.71 -1.03
CA ASN A 106 -2.97 -8.22 -0.29
C ASN A 106 -2.73 -7.31 0.92
N THR A 107 -2.40 -7.91 2.06
CA THR A 107 -2.38 -7.19 3.35
C THR A 107 -1.39 -7.82 4.30
N TYR A 108 -0.68 -7.00 5.06
CA TYR A 108 0.06 -7.41 6.24
C TYR A 108 -0.18 -6.43 7.38
N ILE A 109 -0.70 -6.93 8.50
CA ILE A 109 -0.88 -6.22 9.77
C ILE A 109 -0.47 -7.17 10.89
N ASN A 110 0.37 -6.69 11.81
CA ASN A 110 0.88 -7.52 12.90
C ASN A 110 0.87 -6.74 14.21
N THR A 111 -0.23 -6.85 14.96
CA THR A 111 -0.39 -6.25 16.29
C THR A 111 -1.15 -7.23 17.19
N LYS A 112 -1.07 -7.11 18.51
CA LYS A 112 -1.92 -7.95 19.36
C LYS A 112 -3.33 -7.35 19.44
N PRO A 113 -4.40 -8.16 19.30
CA PRO A 113 -4.45 -9.60 19.03
C PRO A 113 -4.54 -9.97 17.53
N VAL A 114 -4.40 -9.01 16.62
CA VAL A 114 -4.64 -9.14 15.18
C VAL A 114 -3.35 -9.44 14.39
N PHE A 115 -3.29 -10.64 13.82
CA PHE A 115 -2.33 -10.97 12.78
C PHE A 115 -3.04 -11.22 11.45
N ILE A 116 -2.67 -10.47 10.41
CA ILE A 116 -3.18 -10.61 9.05
C ILE A 116 -2.01 -10.73 8.10
N PHE A 117 -2.04 -11.77 7.25
CA PHE A 117 -1.17 -11.86 6.10
C PHE A 117 -1.91 -12.47 4.90
N ILE A 118 -2.48 -11.60 4.07
CA ILE A 118 -3.19 -11.97 2.84
C ILE A 118 -2.23 -11.77 1.67
N LYS A 119 -2.02 -12.83 0.88
CA LYS A 119 -1.17 -12.79 -0.32
C LYS A 119 -1.73 -13.65 -1.43
N GLY A 120 -1.31 -13.35 -2.66
CA GLY A 120 -1.62 -14.16 -3.85
C GLY A 120 -2.69 -13.55 -4.76
N ASN A 121 -3.32 -12.43 -4.34
CA ASN A 121 -4.16 -11.64 -5.23
C ASN A 121 -3.29 -11.01 -6.31
N LYS A 122 -3.73 -11.07 -7.56
CA LYS A 122 -2.98 -10.57 -8.72
C LYS A 122 -3.46 -9.18 -9.06
N ALA A 123 -2.53 -8.33 -9.52
CA ALA A 123 -2.89 -7.07 -10.16
C ALA A 123 -3.90 -7.34 -11.28
N VAL A 124 -4.99 -6.57 -11.30
CA VAL A 124 -5.86 -6.53 -12.49
C VAL A 124 -5.01 -5.96 -13.61
N GLU A 125 -4.82 -6.75 -14.68
CA GLU A 125 -4.18 -6.25 -15.89
C GLU A 125 -5.04 -5.11 -16.42
N LYS A 126 -4.64 -3.87 -16.15
CA LYS A 126 -5.20 -2.73 -16.89
C LYS A 126 -4.82 -3.00 -18.34
N PRO A 127 -5.78 -3.11 -19.28
CA PRO A 127 -5.45 -3.34 -20.67
C PRO A 127 -4.54 -2.19 -21.10
N THR A 128 -3.24 -2.49 -21.20
CA THR A 128 -2.30 -1.55 -21.80
C THR A 128 -2.84 -1.35 -23.20
N ALA A 129 -3.27 -0.12 -23.52
CA ALA A 129 -3.56 0.27 -24.89
C ALA A 129 -2.43 -0.32 -25.73
N ARG A 130 -2.76 -1.29 -26.62
CA ARG A 130 -1.80 -2.09 -27.36
C ARG A 130 -0.69 -1.15 -27.77
N THR A 131 0.49 -1.28 -27.16
CA THR A 131 1.67 -0.63 -27.69
C THR A 131 1.79 -1.29 -29.05
N GLN A 132 1.38 -0.56 -30.09
CA GLN A 132 1.46 -0.99 -31.47
C GLN A 132 2.88 -1.51 -31.59
N GLN A 133 3.02 -2.83 -31.72
CA GLN A 133 4.32 -3.46 -31.88
C GLN A 133 4.93 -2.76 -33.08
N ARG A 134 5.88 -1.84 -32.84
CA ARG A 134 6.74 -1.35 -33.89
C ARG A 134 7.47 -2.59 -34.35
N ALA A 135 7.05 -3.11 -35.50
CA ALA A 135 7.70 -4.21 -36.16
C ALA A 135 9.19 -3.90 -36.18
N PHE A 136 9.99 -4.86 -35.71
CA PHE A 136 11.41 -4.90 -35.94
C PHE A 136 11.64 -4.57 -37.42
N ARG A 137 12.34 -3.49 -37.72
CA ARG A 137 12.87 -3.25 -39.06
C ARG A 137 14.23 -3.92 -39.08
N PRO A 138 14.42 -5.06 -39.77
CA PRO A 138 15.76 -5.50 -40.07
C PRO A 138 16.26 -4.58 -41.18
N SER A 139 16.99 -3.52 -40.86
CA SER A 139 17.95 -3.00 -41.82
C SER A 139 19.18 -3.89 -41.72
N GLY A 140 19.10 -5.03 -42.42
CA GLY A 140 20.28 -5.76 -42.84
C GLY A 140 20.94 -5.00 -43.99
N LEU A 141 22.27 -5.04 -43.97
CA LEU A 141 23.26 -4.42 -44.89
C LEU A 141 23.50 -2.92 -44.69
#